data_AF-A0A975J765-F1
#
_entry.id   AF-A0A975J765-F1
#
_cell.length_a   1.000
_cell.length_b   1.000
_cell.length_c   1.000
_cell.angle_alpha   90.00
_cell.angle_beta   90.00
_cell.angle_gamma   90.00
#
_symmetry.space_group_name_H-M   'P 1'
#
loop_
_entity.id
_entity.type
_entity.pdbx_description
1 polymer ?
#
loop_
_entity_poly.entity_id
_entity_poly.type
_entity_poly.pdbx_seq_one_letter_code
_entity_poly.pdbx_strand_id
1 'polypeptide(L)'
;MKKILTQSIFDEEIRNKILIGIISIFLLILVLLLALVSFPSILINILFSSPAENLDLSEDIAKVAVYQDTVFKVDNLNKEWIEKTKKENSYCDEIIVEYTYDLTWQALISIDSVLLNQEFDNLDEKRIQEIALKFIERGVEISEEEYEEEYEVDIIDSNGNPKTITETQTVKIKVAIITVNTRSFEDVLFDVGITTEENIFIATNILHNIASIDVENSLNIYDGYQIDFSQLKEYPEGYANIPYYNQTDKRWGSLPYGSSTILSAGCGPTSLAMVVSGLVDNKVTPDIVADWSYRNGHRAEGTGSYWSLMTDGGKYYGLNVEAISRRNPNDILKALSDGYPVIVAMGKGQFTNGGHFIVLRGVTEEGKILVHDSASVERSNKEWDLSIIMNESSKIAGVNGSPFWIFRP
;
A
#
# COMPACT_ATOMS: atom_id res chain seq x y z
N MET A 1 10.92 52.34 -25.54
CA MET A 1 11.54 52.50 -24.20
C MET A 1 12.07 53.92 -23.97
N LYS A 2 13.10 54.40 -24.69
CA LYS A 2 13.68 55.75 -24.49
C LYS A 2 12.66 56.90 -24.50
N LYS A 3 11.73 56.92 -25.46
CA LYS A 3 10.67 57.94 -25.62
C LYS A 3 9.62 57.95 -24.49
N ILE A 4 9.34 56.78 -23.90
CA ILE A 4 8.38 56.58 -22.80
C ILE A 4 9.01 57.03 -21.47
N LEU A 5 10.29 56.70 -21.26
CA LEU A 5 11.09 57.16 -20.13
C LEU A 5 11.30 58.69 -20.11
N THR A 6 11.29 59.36 -21.27
CA THR A 6 11.38 60.83 -21.33
C THR A 6 10.05 61.50 -21.01
N GLN A 7 8.91 60.87 -21.35
CA GLN A 7 7.57 61.39 -21.05
C GLN A 7 7.16 61.19 -19.59
N SER A 8 7.62 60.12 -18.93
CA SER A 8 7.35 59.87 -17.50
C SER A 8 7.99 60.87 -16.53
N ILE A 9 8.89 61.74 -17.01
CA ILE A 9 9.50 62.82 -16.22
C ILE A 9 8.50 63.97 -15.98
N PHE A 10 7.53 64.16 -16.89
CA PHE A 10 6.61 65.31 -16.88
C PHE A 10 5.13 64.94 -16.70
N ASP A 11 4.79 63.66 -16.64
CA ASP A 11 3.41 63.17 -16.55
C ASP A 11 3.26 62.17 -15.39
N GLU A 12 2.51 62.59 -14.37
CA GLU A 12 2.24 61.83 -13.16
C GLU A 12 1.41 60.56 -13.41
N GLU A 13 0.52 60.59 -14.40
CA GLU A 13 -0.29 59.43 -14.77
C GLU A 13 0.58 58.35 -15.43
N ILE A 14 1.51 58.76 -16.30
CA ILE A 14 2.48 57.86 -16.93
C ILE A 14 3.44 57.29 -15.88
N ARG A 15 3.90 58.09 -14.92
CA ARG A 15 4.77 57.63 -13.82
C ARG A 15 4.07 56.59 -12.93
N ASN A 16 2.81 56.81 -12.56
CA ASN A 16 2.05 55.85 -11.76
C ASN A 16 1.79 54.54 -12.53
N LYS A 17 1.50 54.59 -13.83
CA LYS A 17 1.36 53.37 -14.66
C LYS A 17 2.67 52.57 -14.75
N ILE A 18 3.82 53.24 -14.86
CA ILE A 18 5.13 52.60 -14.85
C ILE A 18 5.42 51.98 -13.47
N LEU A 19 5.15 52.71 -12.38
CA LEU A 19 5.37 52.21 -11.02
C LEU A 19 4.50 50.98 -10.71
N ILE A 20 3.21 51.02 -11.09
CA ILE A 20 2.30 49.87 -10.98
C ILE A 20 2.83 48.71 -11.82
N GLY A 21 3.33 48.97 -13.03
CA GLY A 21 3.95 47.94 -13.87
C GLY A 21 5.18 47.30 -13.22
N ILE A 22 6.08 48.09 -12.63
CA ILE A 22 7.28 47.59 -11.93
C ILE A 22 6.89 46.80 -10.69
N ILE A 23 5.96 47.32 -9.87
CA ILE A 23 5.45 46.63 -8.67
C ILE A 23 4.78 45.31 -9.08
N SER A 24 4.00 45.28 -10.16
CA SER A 24 3.35 44.07 -10.65
C SER A 24 4.36 43.04 -11.15
N ILE A 25 5.41 43.46 -11.85
CA ILE A 25 6.50 42.58 -12.27
C ILE A 25 7.26 42.05 -11.06
N PHE A 26 7.55 42.89 -10.07
CA PHE A 26 8.22 42.48 -8.83
C PHE A 26 7.37 41.49 -8.03
N LEU A 27 6.07 41.74 -7.88
CA LEU A 27 5.13 40.81 -7.26
C LEU A 27 5.04 39.49 -8.03
N LEU A 28 5.02 39.53 -9.36
CA LEU A 28 5.02 38.33 -10.19
C LEU A 28 6.30 37.51 -10.00
N ILE A 29 7.47 38.16 -10.01
CA ILE A 29 8.76 37.51 -9.76
C ILE A 29 8.81 36.94 -8.33
N LEU A 30 8.30 37.67 -7.34
CA LEU A 30 8.23 37.20 -5.95
C LEU A 30 7.32 35.97 -5.81
N VAL A 31 6.16 35.97 -6.47
CA VAL A 31 5.26 34.81 -6.49
C VAL A 31 5.92 33.62 -7.18
N LEU A 32 6.66 33.83 -8.27
CA LEU A 32 7.42 32.77 -8.96
C LEU A 32 8.56 32.22 -8.08
N LEU A 33 9.29 33.08 -7.38
CA LEU A 33 10.36 32.66 -6.45
C LEU A 33 9.79 31.90 -5.26
N LEU A 34 8.67 32.36 -4.69
CA LEU A 34 7.98 31.66 -3.61
C LEU A 34 7.48 30.29 -4.08
N ALA A 35 6.97 30.19 -5.31
CA ALA A 35 6.53 28.90 -5.89
C ALA A 35 7.71 27.91 -6.06
N LEU A 36 8.90 28.38 -6.43
CA LEU A 36 10.09 27.54 -6.62
C LEU A 36 10.63 26.95 -5.31
N VAL A 37 10.50 27.64 -4.19
CA VAL A 37 10.92 27.15 -2.86
C VAL A 37 9.81 26.33 -2.18
N SER A 38 8.60 26.36 -2.73
CA SER A 38 7.41 25.68 -2.19
C SER A 38 7.28 24.21 -2.58
N PHE A 39 8.16 23.71 -3.45
CA PHE A 39 8.19 22.32 -3.89
C PHE A 39 9.61 21.76 -3.85
N PRO A 40 9.79 20.45 -3.61
CA PRO A 40 11.09 19.82 -3.81
C PRO A 40 11.48 19.94 -5.29
N SER A 41 12.68 20.44 -5.58
CA SER A 41 13.18 20.63 -6.95
C SER A 41 13.11 19.35 -7.77
N ILE A 42 13.40 18.22 -7.13
CA ILE A 42 13.33 16.86 -7.70
C ILE A 42 11.93 16.44 -8.17
N LEU A 43 10.87 17.08 -7.65
CA LEU A 43 9.49 16.81 -8.07
C LEU A 43 9.05 17.70 -9.23
N ILE A 44 9.78 18.80 -9.53
CA ILE A 44 9.36 19.76 -10.55
C ILE A 44 9.34 19.10 -11.94
N ASN A 45 10.41 18.37 -12.28
CA ASN A 45 10.48 17.66 -13.55
C ASN A 45 9.37 16.61 -13.65
N ILE A 46 9.06 15.92 -12.55
CA ILE A 46 8.08 14.84 -12.57
C ILE A 46 6.65 15.38 -12.67
N LEU A 47 6.33 16.46 -11.97
CA LEU A 47 4.97 17.01 -11.91
C LEU A 47 4.61 17.88 -13.12
N PHE A 48 5.60 18.46 -13.81
CA PHE A 48 5.36 19.51 -14.80
C PHE A 48 6.00 19.27 -16.19
N SER A 49 6.70 18.15 -16.42
CA SER A 49 7.29 17.81 -17.73
C SER A 49 6.42 16.88 -18.57
N SER A 50 6.56 16.95 -19.90
CA SER A 50 5.87 16.07 -20.84
C SER A 50 6.72 14.82 -21.15
N PRO A 51 6.13 13.62 -21.38
CA PRO A 51 6.86 12.34 -21.47
C PRO A 51 7.87 12.21 -22.62
N ALA A 52 7.93 13.17 -23.55
CA ALA A 52 8.64 13.02 -24.81
C ALA A 52 10.16 13.31 -24.75
N GLU A 53 10.68 13.90 -23.67
CA GLU A 53 12.10 14.28 -23.57
C GLU A 53 12.56 14.27 -22.11
N ASN A 54 13.24 13.21 -21.61
CA ASN A 54 14.41 13.32 -20.71
C ASN A 54 14.88 12.00 -20.08
N LEU A 55 16.20 11.78 -20.07
CA LEU A 55 16.88 10.78 -19.23
C LEU A 55 16.80 11.13 -17.72
N ASP A 56 16.71 12.41 -17.39
CA ASP A 56 16.69 12.96 -16.03
C ASP A 56 15.47 12.52 -15.20
N LEU A 57 14.34 12.29 -15.87
CA LEU A 57 13.08 11.89 -15.21
C LEU A 57 13.22 10.54 -14.47
N SER A 58 13.99 9.62 -15.03
CA SER A 58 14.22 8.29 -14.42
C SER A 58 15.07 8.37 -13.14
N GLU A 59 16.01 9.31 -13.08
CA GLU A 59 16.88 9.52 -11.93
C GLU A 59 16.14 10.23 -10.78
N ASP A 60 15.37 11.28 -11.10
CA ASP A 60 14.55 12.00 -10.12
C ASP A 60 13.51 11.08 -9.46
N ILE A 61 12.88 10.22 -10.26
CA ILE A 61 11.93 9.20 -9.77
C ILE A 61 12.62 8.19 -8.83
N ALA A 62 13.81 7.71 -9.19
CA ALA A 62 14.56 6.77 -8.36
C ALA A 62 14.95 7.38 -7.01
N LYS A 63 15.36 8.65 -7.01
CA LYS A 63 15.66 9.41 -5.79
C LYS A 63 14.41 9.60 -4.91
N VAL A 64 13.23 9.86 -5.48
CA VAL A 64 11.95 9.93 -4.74
C VAL A 64 11.59 8.58 -4.10
N ALA A 65 11.83 7.47 -4.81
CA ALA A 65 11.54 6.12 -4.31
C ALA A 65 12.32 5.81 -3.01
N VAL A 66 13.52 6.35 -2.82
CA VAL A 66 14.29 6.18 -1.58
C VAL A 66 13.51 6.66 -0.35
N TYR A 67 12.84 7.82 -0.44
CA TYR A 67 12.04 8.36 0.66
C TYR A 67 10.84 7.46 0.96
N GLN A 68 10.17 6.98 -0.08
CA GLN A 68 9.02 6.07 0.04
C GLN A 68 9.42 4.75 0.69
N ASP A 69 10.51 4.13 0.22
CA ASP A 69 11.05 2.88 0.76
C ASP A 69 11.46 2.99 2.22
N THR A 70 12.02 4.14 2.62
CA THR A 70 12.48 4.37 3.98
C THR A 70 11.34 4.29 5.00
N VAL A 71 10.16 4.82 4.68
CA VAL A 71 8.96 4.70 5.52
C VAL A 71 8.64 3.22 5.76
N PHE A 72 8.58 2.41 4.71
CA PHE A 72 8.30 0.98 4.85
C PHE A 72 9.39 0.21 5.60
N LYS A 73 10.67 0.56 5.40
CA LYS A 73 11.79 -0.02 6.15
C LYS A 73 11.61 0.23 7.64
N VAL A 74 11.27 1.46 8.05
CA VAL A 74 11.04 1.82 9.45
C VAL A 74 9.82 1.13 10.05
N ASP A 75 8.72 1.00 9.32
CA ASP A 75 7.53 0.23 9.74
C ASP A 75 7.86 -1.25 10.01
N ASN A 76 8.66 -1.89 9.15
CA ASN A 76 9.09 -3.28 9.40
C ASN A 76 9.99 -3.36 10.65
N LEU A 77 10.92 -2.42 10.83
CA LEU A 77 11.77 -2.37 12.03
C LEU A 77 10.94 -2.20 13.31
N ASN A 78 9.81 -1.48 13.26
CA ASN A 78 8.88 -1.38 14.37
C ASN A 78 8.21 -2.72 14.66
N LYS A 79 7.75 -3.44 13.64
CA LYS A 79 7.13 -4.77 13.78
C LYS A 79 8.11 -5.80 14.34
N GLU A 80 9.33 -5.84 13.84
CA GLU A 80 10.40 -6.69 14.37
C GLU A 80 10.72 -6.37 15.83
N TRP A 81 10.79 -5.08 16.17
CA TRP A 81 10.98 -4.64 17.55
C TRP A 81 9.82 -5.07 18.45
N ILE A 82 8.55 -4.91 18.02
CA ILE A 82 7.36 -5.35 18.78
C ILE A 82 7.43 -6.86 19.09
N GLU A 83 7.73 -7.70 18.10
CA GLU A 83 7.79 -9.15 18.32
C GLU A 83 8.91 -9.55 19.29
N LYS A 84 10.06 -8.88 19.20
CA LYS A 84 11.14 -9.04 20.17
C LYS A 84 10.70 -8.62 21.57
N THR A 85 10.05 -7.45 21.71
CA THR A 85 9.57 -6.93 22.98
C THR A 85 8.49 -7.81 23.60
N LYS A 86 7.55 -8.36 22.81
CA LYS A 86 6.57 -9.35 23.28
C LYS A 86 7.24 -10.56 23.89
N LYS A 87 8.30 -11.07 23.24
CA LYS A 87 9.06 -12.22 23.73
C LYS A 87 9.80 -11.91 25.03
N GLU A 88 10.36 -10.71 25.16
CA GLU A 88 11.05 -10.27 26.38
C GLU A 88 10.09 -10.07 27.56
N ASN A 89 8.82 -9.75 27.28
CA ASN A 89 7.76 -9.51 28.27
C ASN A 89 6.76 -10.68 28.38
N SER A 90 7.13 -11.89 27.94
CA SER A 90 6.24 -13.06 27.95
C SER A 90 5.89 -13.59 29.36
N TYR A 91 6.42 -12.96 30.41
CA TYR A 91 6.08 -13.24 31.80
C TYR A 91 4.86 -12.44 32.29
N CYS A 92 4.41 -11.46 31.52
CA CYS A 92 3.14 -10.77 31.76
C CYS A 92 1.97 -11.68 31.35
N ASP A 93 0.86 -11.56 32.06
CA ASP A 93 -0.35 -12.33 31.79
C ASP A 93 -1.05 -11.82 30.52
N GLU A 94 -0.95 -10.52 30.24
CA GLU A 94 -1.48 -9.88 29.04
C GLU A 94 -0.47 -8.93 28.40
N ILE A 95 -0.48 -8.84 27.06
CA ILE A 95 0.34 -7.91 26.30
C ILE A 95 -0.53 -7.15 25.30
N ILE A 96 -0.61 -5.83 25.46
CA ILE A 96 -1.34 -4.90 24.60
C ILE A 96 -0.34 -4.18 23.70
N VAL A 97 -0.69 -4.01 22.42
CA VAL A 97 0.13 -3.26 21.45
C VAL A 97 -0.66 -2.06 20.95
N GLU A 98 -0.17 -0.87 21.25
CA GLU A 98 -0.68 0.39 20.71
C GLU A 98 0.23 0.85 19.57
N TYR A 99 -0.32 0.92 18.35
CA TYR A 99 0.45 1.16 17.14
C TYR A 99 -0.12 2.33 16.34
N THR A 100 0.48 3.51 16.49
CA THR A 100 0.08 4.76 15.80
C THR A 100 1.17 5.24 14.84
N TYR A 101 1.58 4.33 13.95
CA TYR A 101 2.57 4.65 12.91
C TYR A 101 1.91 5.32 11.69
N ASP A 102 2.28 6.57 11.39
CA ASP A 102 1.72 7.37 10.30
C ASP A 102 2.77 8.22 9.56
N LEU A 103 4.07 7.92 9.73
CA LEU A 103 5.15 8.59 9.01
C LEU A 103 4.91 8.55 7.49
N THR A 104 5.09 9.71 6.84
CA THR A 104 4.93 9.86 5.39
C THR A 104 6.26 10.15 4.71
N TRP A 105 6.40 9.77 3.45
CA TRP A 105 7.61 10.08 2.68
C TRP A 105 7.68 11.56 2.35
N GLN A 106 6.52 12.23 2.26
CA GLN A 106 6.37 13.67 2.15
C GLN A 106 7.06 14.39 3.32
N ALA A 107 6.93 13.88 4.55
CA ALA A 107 7.65 14.45 5.69
C ALA A 107 9.18 14.34 5.50
N LEU A 108 9.68 13.18 5.06
CA LEU A 108 11.11 12.96 4.87
C LEU A 108 11.70 13.85 3.76
N ILE A 109 11.05 13.92 2.60
CA ILE A 109 11.53 14.74 1.48
C ILE A 109 11.43 16.24 1.80
N SER A 110 10.45 16.67 2.60
CA SER A 110 10.32 18.08 3.02
C SER A 110 11.48 18.52 3.91
N ILE A 111 11.94 17.63 4.80
CA ILE A 111 13.12 17.88 5.63
C ILE A 111 14.37 17.94 4.75
N ASP A 112 14.56 16.94 3.89
CA ASP A 112 15.76 16.86 3.05
C ASP A 112 15.82 18.00 2.03
N SER A 113 14.68 18.49 1.53
CA SER A 113 14.59 19.70 0.70
C SER A 113 15.28 20.91 1.34
N VAL A 114 15.16 21.05 2.65
CA VAL A 114 15.81 22.13 3.42
C VAL A 114 17.27 21.77 3.70
N LEU A 115 17.57 20.55 4.18
CA LEU A 115 18.93 20.15 4.53
C LEU A 115 19.88 20.16 3.32
N LEU A 116 19.37 19.86 2.14
CA LEU A 116 20.11 19.84 0.88
C LEU A 116 20.04 21.17 0.13
N ASN A 117 19.34 22.19 0.64
CA ASN A 117 19.06 23.42 -0.10
C ASN A 117 18.53 23.15 -1.53
N GLN A 118 17.65 22.14 -1.68
CA GLN A 118 17.09 21.68 -2.96
C GLN A 118 18.10 21.02 -3.94
N GLU A 119 19.31 20.67 -3.50
CA GLU A 119 20.33 19.98 -4.33
C GLU A 119 20.34 18.46 -4.05
N PHE A 120 19.56 17.69 -4.81
CA PHE A 120 19.36 16.24 -4.58
C PHE A 120 20.41 15.31 -5.21
N ASP A 121 21.47 15.85 -5.82
CA ASP A 121 22.53 15.05 -6.47
C ASP A 121 23.33 14.21 -5.46
N ASN A 122 23.40 14.66 -4.20
CA ASN A 122 24.12 14.00 -3.11
C ASN A 122 23.16 13.35 -2.10
N LEU A 123 22.09 12.72 -2.60
CA LEU A 123 21.12 12.01 -1.76
C LEU A 123 21.81 10.88 -0.98
N ASP A 124 21.55 10.81 0.33
CA ASP A 124 22.14 9.82 1.24
C ASP A 124 21.04 9.02 1.94
N GLU A 125 20.85 7.77 1.51
CA GLU A 125 19.83 6.88 2.07
C GLU A 125 19.98 6.68 3.58
N LYS A 126 21.23 6.68 4.09
CA LYS A 126 21.50 6.46 5.50
C LYS A 126 21.02 7.65 6.32
N ARG A 127 21.28 8.88 5.86
CA ARG A 127 20.75 10.09 6.49
C ARG A 127 19.22 10.06 6.50
N ILE A 128 18.59 9.70 5.38
CA ILE A 128 17.12 9.64 5.27
C ILE A 128 16.54 8.63 6.27
N GLN A 129 17.18 7.46 6.42
CA GLN A 129 16.80 6.47 7.42
C GLN A 129 17.00 6.96 8.85
N GLU A 130 18.11 7.65 9.14
CA GLU A 130 18.37 8.26 10.45
C GLU A 130 17.31 9.32 10.80
N ILE A 131 16.90 10.14 9.83
CA ILE A 131 15.80 11.10 9.98
C ILE A 131 14.48 10.36 10.25
N ALA A 132 14.15 9.35 9.46
CA ALA A 132 12.93 8.58 9.62
C ALA A 132 12.84 7.89 10.99
N LEU A 133 13.96 7.42 11.54
CA LEU A 133 14.00 6.85 12.89
C LEU A 133 13.78 7.90 13.99
N LYS A 134 14.09 9.18 13.76
CA LYS A 134 13.79 10.26 14.72
C LYS A 134 12.29 10.54 14.86
N PHE A 135 11.48 10.13 13.88
CA PHE A 135 10.01 10.18 13.99
C PHE A 135 9.44 9.11 14.92
N ILE A 136 10.21 8.11 15.33
CA ILE A 136 9.66 6.95 16.03
C ILE A 136 9.89 7.07 17.54
N GLU A 137 8.80 7.06 18.28
CA GLU A 137 8.80 6.91 19.73
C GLU A 137 8.31 5.51 20.10
N ARG A 138 9.09 4.79 20.92
CA ARG A 138 8.80 3.42 21.34
C ARG A 138 8.78 3.36 22.86
N GLY A 139 7.77 2.72 23.43
CA GLY A 139 7.60 2.59 24.88
C GLY A 139 7.17 1.19 25.28
N VAL A 140 7.49 0.84 26.53
CA VAL A 140 6.96 -0.35 27.21
C VAL A 140 6.59 0.07 28.63
N GLU A 141 5.32 -0.05 28.97
CA GLU A 141 4.81 0.18 30.32
C GLU A 141 4.28 -1.15 30.89
N ILE A 142 4.54 -1.40 32.17
CA ILE A 142 4.09 -2.62 32.84
C ILE A 142 3.31 -2.20 34.08
N SER A 143 2.06 -2.65 34.15
CA SER A 143 1.15 -2.40 35.26
C SER A 143 0.64 -3.71 35.86
N GLU A 144 0.22 -3.65 37.12
CA GLU A 144 -0.55 -4.71 37.77
C GLU A 144 -2.01 -4.26 37.86
N GLU A 145 -2.91 -5.06 37.31
CA GLU A 145 -4.36 -4.80 37.33
C GLU A 145 -5.07 -5.87 38.15
N GLU A 146 -6.13 -5.46 38.85
CA GLU A 146 -6.96 -6.35 39.67
C GLU A 146 -8.38 -6.36 39.10
N TYR A 147 -8.92 -7.55 38.81
CA TYR A 147 -10.31 -7.71 38.42
C TYR A 147 -11.00 -8.82 39.21
N GLU A 148 -12.32 -8.71 39.32
CA GLU A 148 -13.16 -9.69 39.99
C GLU A 148 -13.67 -10.71 38.96
N GLU A 149 -13.39 -11.98 39.20
CA GLU A 149 -13.85 -13.11 38.38
C GLU A 149 -14.88 -13.92 39.17
N GLU A 150 -16.02 -14.22 38.54
CA GLU A 150 -17.04 -15.10 39.09
C GLU A 150 -16.79 -16.55 38.63
N TYR A 151 -16.84 -17.50 39.58
CA TYR A 151 -16.70 -18.92 39.29
C TYR A 151 -17.80 -19.74 39.99
N GLU A 152 -18.17 -20.86 39.37
CA GLU A 152 -19.20 -21.74 39.89
C GLU A 152 -18.59 -22.85 40.76
N VAL A 153 -19.15 -23.03 41.96
CA VAL A 153 -18.77 -24.07 42.91
C VAL A 153 -19.97 -24.96 43.18
N ASP A 154 -19.79 -26.26 42.92
CA ASP A 154 -20.76 -27.27 43.31
C ASP A 154 -20.61 -27.57 44.81
N ILE A 155 -21.65 -27.22 45.58
CA ILE A 155 -21.75 -27.50 47.00
C ILE A 155 -22.90 -28.49 47.26
N ILE A 156 -22.83 -29.19 48.39
CA ILE A 156 -23.94 -30.01 48.88
C ILE A 156 -24.70 -29.19 49.93
N ASP A 157 -26.00 -28.98 49.74
CA ASP A 157 -26.83 -28.25 50.68
C ASP A 157 -27.01 -29.02 52.01
N SER A 158 -27.57 -28.36 53.03
CA SER A 158 -27.80 -28.96 54.35
C SER A 158 -28.73 -30.19 54.34
N ASN A 159 -29.41 -30.45 53.22
CA ASN A 159 -30.32 -31.57 53.03
C ASN A 159 -29.71 -32.68 52.15
N GLY A 160 -28.44 -32.54 51.73
CA GLY A 160 -27.73 -33.54 50.93
C GLY A 160 -27.89 -33.41 49.42
N ASN A 161 -28.49 -32.33 48.90
CA ASN A 161 -28.67 -32.12 47.46
C ASN A 161 -27.52 -31.32 46.85
N PRO A 162 -27.04 -31.67 45.65
CA PRO A 162 -26.07 -30.86 44.93
C PRO A 162 -26.69 -29.54 44.46
N LYS A 163 -25.96 -28.45 44.67
CA LYS A 163 -26.32 -27.08 44.30
C LYS A 163 -25.09 -26.34 43.82
N THR A 164 -25.15 -25.73 42.65
CA THR A 164 -24.11 -24.82 42.15
C THR A 164 -24.34 -23.42 42.71
N ILE A 165 -23.30 -22.79 43.24
CA ILE A 165 -23.31 -21.38 43.67
C ILE A 165 -22.23 -20.61 42.93
N THR A 166 -22.44 -19.31 42.73
CA THR A 166 -21.45 -18.41 42.15
C THR A 166 -20.67 -17.74 43.28
N GLU A 167 -19.36 -17.85 43.26
CA GLU A 167 -18.44 -17.12 44.13
C GLU A 167 -17.59 -16.15 43.32
N THR A 168 -17.11 -15.08 43.94
CA THR A 168 -16.25 -14.08 43.30
C THR A 168 -14.86 -14.12 43.91
N GLN A 169 -13.83 -14.11 43.08
CA GLN A 169 -12.44 -14.00 43.49
C GLN A 169 -11.77 -12.77 42.85
N THR A 170 -10.85 -12.14 43.57
CA THR A 170 -10.00 -11.09 43.00
C THR A 170 -8.76 -11.73 42.36
N VAL A 171 -8.59 -11.51 41.06
CA VAL A 171 -7.45 -11.96 40.28
C VAL A 171 -6.53 -10.77 40.01
N LYS A 172 -5.23 -10.94 40.21
CA LYS A 172 -4.22 -9.94 39.84
C LYS A 172 -3.50 -10.40 38.58
N ILE A 173 -3.44 -9.54 37.58
CA ILE A 173 -2.72 -9.79 36.33
C ILE A 173 -1.65 -8.73 36.09
N LYS A 174 -0.57 -9.12 35.43
CA LYS A 174 0.45 -8.22 34.90
C LYS A 174 0.17 -7.93 33.44
N VAL A 175 0.01 -6.66 33.12
CA VAL A 175 -0.24 -6.18 31.75
C VAL A 175 0.99 -5.45 31.25
N ALA A 176 1.46 -5.78 30.05
CA ALA A 176 2.49 -5.00 29.36
C ALA A 176 1.85 -4.24 28.19
N ILE A 177 2.02 -2.91 28.16
CA ILE A 177 1.57 -2.05 27.07
C ILE A 177 2.80 -1.66 26.25
N ILE A 178 2.86 -2.13 25.01
CA ILE A 178 3.91 -1.81 24.04
C ILE A 178 3.39 -0.71 23.12
N THR A 179 4.04 0.45 23.13
CA THR A 179 3.63 1.61 22.31
C THR A 179 4.64 1.87 21.20
N VAL A 180 4.12 2.15 20.00
CA VAL A 180 4.88 2.74 18.89
C VAL A 180 4.08 3.90 18.34
N ASN A 181 4.63 5.11 18.50
CA ASN A 181 4.01 6.35 18.08
C ASN A 181 4.90 7.07 17.08
N THR A 182 4.27 7.84 16.20
CA THR A 182 4.97 8.77 15.32
C THR A 182 4.97 10.15 15.96
N ARG A 183 6.15 10.75 16.07
CA ARG A 183 6.34 12.10 16.59
C ARG A 183 5.86 13.14 15.58
N SER A 184 5.53 14.33 16.07
CA SER A 184 5.12 15.44 15.21
C SER A 184 6.24 15.85 14.26
N PHE A 185 5.87 16.39 13.10
CA PHE A 185 6.82 16.89 12.12
C PHE A 185 7.72 17.97 12.70
N GLU A 186 7.12 18.90 13.45
CA GLU A 186 7.78 20.02 14.09
C GLU A 186 8.84 19.59 15.10
N ASP A 187 8.55 18.57 15.92
CA ASP A 187 9.52 18.06 16.91
C ASP A 187 10.76 17.50 16.22
N VAL A 188 10.59 16.83 15.07
CA VAL A 188 11.71 16.24 14.33
C VAL A 188 12.53 17.31 13.60
N LEU A 189 11.94 18.43 13.17
CA LEU A 189 12.69 19.55 12.58
C LEU A 189 13.80 20.04 13.50
N PHE A 190 13.50 20.20 14.80
CA PHE A 190 14.50 20.60 15.79
C PHE A 190 15.62 19.57 15.93
N ASP A 191 15.28 18.28 15.94
CA ASP A 191 16.24 17.17 16.10
C ASP A 191 17.19 16.97 14.91
N VAL A 192 16.84 17.50 13.74
CA VAL A 192 17.67 17.49 12.54
C VAL A 192 18.39 18.83 12.31
N GLY A 193 18.25 19.80 13.23
CA GLY A 193 18.94 21.08 13.18
C GLY A 193 18.24 22.17 12.36
N ILE A 194 16.99 21.95 11.93
CA ILE A 194 16.15 22.97 11.29
C ILE A 194 15.48 23.79 12.38
N THR A 195 16.08 24.95 12.73
CA THR A 195 15.65 25.76 13.88
C THR A 195 15.32 27.21 13.56
N THR A 196 15.66 27.69 12.35
CA THR A 196 15.32 29.05 11.91
C THR A 196 13.87 29.13 11.44
N GLU A 197 13.18 30.24 11.73
CA GLU A 197 11.78 30.44 11.30
C GLU A 197 11.61 30.28 9.78
N GLU A 198 12.59 30.75 9.01
CA GLU A 198 12.62 30.62 7.56
C GLU A 198 12.65 29.14 7.12
N ASN A 199 13.57 28.33 7.66
CA ASN A 199 13.72 26.95 7.26
C ASN A 199 12.55 26.07 7.73
N ILE A 200 11.99 26.37 8.91
CA ILE A 200 10.78 25.71 9.42
C ILE A 200 9.61 26.02 8.47
N PHE A 201 9.42 27.30 8.12
CA PHE A 201 8.37 27.70 7.18
C PHE A 201 8.51 27.00 5.83
N ILE A 202 9.73 26.91 5.28
CA ILE A 202 9.98 26.20 4.02
C ILE A 202 9.61 24.71 4.15
N ALA A 203 10.10 24.01 5.18
CA ALA A 203 9.81 22.58 5.36
C ALA A 203 8.31 22.30 5.50
N THR A 204 7.60 23.07 6.34
CA THR A 204 6.16 22.90 6.55
C THR A 204 5.35 23.26 5.31
N ASN A 205 5.73 24.33 4.59
CA ASN A 205 5.05 24.73 3.37
C ASN A 205 5.23 23.68 2.26
N ILE A 206 6.44 23.13 2.10
CA ILE A 206 6.69 22.01 1.18
C ILE A 206 5.80 20.83 1.54
N LEU A 207 5.80 20.39 2.81
CA LEU A 207 4.99 19.27 3.28
C LEU A 207 3.50 19.46 2.95
N HIS A 208 2.96 20.64 3.25
CA HIS A 208 1.56 20.96 2.98
C HIS A 208 1.25 20.94 1.47
N ASN A 209 2.13 21.52 0.65
CA ASN A 209 1.92 21.60 -0.79
C ASN A 209 1.99 20.24 -1.48
N ILE A 210 2.95 19.38 -1.11
CA ILE A 210 3.05 18.03 -1.69
C ILE A 210 1.99 17.07 -1.13
N ALA A 211 1.48 17.31 0.07
CA ALA A 211 0.35 16.55 0.62
C ALA A 211 -1.01 16.99 0.04
N SER A 212 -1.11 18.24 -0.44
CA SER A 212 -2.35 18.80 -1.01
C SER A 212 -2.46 18.67 -2.52
N ILE A 213 -1.33 18.58 -3.23
CA ILE A 213 -1.33 18.10 -4.61
C ILE A 213 -1.56 16.58 -4.56
N ASP A 214 -2.40 16.07 -5.46
CA ASP A 214 -2.56 14.63 -5.71
C ASP A 214 -1.30 14.09 -6.42
N VAL A 215 -0.20 14.20 -5.68
CA VAL A 215 1.13 13.77 -6.06
C VAL A 215 1.14 12.25 -6.22
N GLU A 216 0.29 11.50 -5.50
CA GLU A 216 0.18 10.06 -5.69
C GLU A 216 -0.30 9.66 -7.10
N ASN A 217 -1.17 10.47 -7.73
CA ASN A 217 -1.56 10.25 -9.12
C ASN A 217 -0.55 10.76 -10.16
N SER A 218 0.31 11.72 -9.83
CA SER A 218 1.26 12.40 -10.76
C SER A 218 2.73 11.98 -10.60
N LEU A 219 3.13 11.49 -9.42
CA LEU A 219 4.33 10.71 -9.13
C LEU A 219 4.04 9.21 -9.20
N ASN A 220 3.10 8.80 -10.04
CA ASN A 220 3.02 7.39 -10.42
C ASN A 220 4.31 7.04 -11.17
N ILE A 221 5.27 6.53 -10.43
CA ILE A 221 6.53 5.90 -10.86
C ILE A 221 6.28 4.80 -11.94
N TYR A 222 5.01 4.41 -12.13
CA TYR A 222 4.55 3.39 -13.07
C TYR A 222 4.33 3.89 -14.51
N ASP A 223 4.39 5.20 -14.79
CA ASP A 223 4.21 5.75 -16.15
C ASP A 223 5.54 6.12 -16.85
N GLY A 224 6.68 6.01 -16.14
CA GLY A 224 8.00 6.52 -16.57
C GLY A 224 9.08 5.48 -16.86
N TYR A 225 8.80 4.17 -16.74
CA TYR A 225 9.76 3.14 -17.14
C TYR A 225 9.70 2.95 -18.66
N GLN A 226 10.71 3.43 -19.39
CA GLN A 226 11.04 2.87 -20.69
C GLN A 226 11.46 1.41 -20.49
N ILE A 227 10.49 0.52 -20.49
CA ILE A 227 10.71 -0.89 -20.80
C ILE A 227 11.37 -0.89 -22.18
N ASP A 228 12.53 -1.53 -22.30
CA ASP A 228 13.11 -1.79 -23.60
C ASP A 228 12.25 -2.84 -24.33
N PHE A 229 11.22 -2.36 -25.02
CA PHE A 229 10.31 -3.17 -25.83
C PHE A 229 11.04 -3.87 -27.00
N SER A 230 12.30 -3.51 -27.31
CA SER A 230 13.08 -4.14 -28.37
C SER A 230 13.53 -5.57 -28.06
N GLN A 231 13.40 -6.01 -26.79
CA GLN A 231 13.63 -7.40 -26.38
C GLN A 231 12.35 -8.23 -26.30
N LEU A 232 11.18 -7.65 -26.56
CA LEU A 232 9.92 -8.37 -26.60
C LEU A 232 9.81 -9.07 -27.96
N LYS A 233 9.65 -10.39 -27.95
CA LYS A 233 9.28 -11.13 -29.15
C LYS A 233 7.84 -10.77 -29.51
N GLU A 234 7.61 -10.25 -30.71
CA GLU A 234 6.29 -10.04 -31.30
C GLU A 234 5.45 -11.31 -31.20
N TYR A 235 4.39 -11.26 -30.39
CA TYR A 235 3.28 -12.20 -30.41
C TYR A 235 1.97 -11.44 -30.10
N PRO A 236 0.86 -11.80 -30.77
CA PRO A 236 -0.39 -11.06 -30.66
C PRO A 236 -1.04 -11.28 -29.28
N GLU A 237 -1.11 -10.20 -28.50
CA GLU A 237 -1.75 -10.05 -27.18
C GLU A 237 -1.19 -10.93 -26.03
N GLY A 238 -0.62 -10.25 -25.02
CA GLY A 238 -0.02 -10.88 -23.84
C GLY A 238 -1.00 -11.73 -23.04
N TYR A 239 -0.76 -13.04 -22.95
CA TYR A 239 -1.60 -13.91 -22.14
C TYR A 239 -0.90 -15.15 -21.55
N ALA A 240 -1.26 -15.45 -20.30
CA ALA A 240 -1.11 -16.76 -19.65
C ALA A 240 -2.00 -17.88 -20.25
N ASN A 241 -2.76 -17.59 -21.31
CA ASN A 241 -3.72 -18.49 -21.98
C ASN A 241 -4.58 -19.33 -21.03
N ILE A 242 -5.24 -18.67 -20.06
CA ILE A 242 -6.11 -19.31 -19.08
C ILE A 242 -7.60 -19.13 -19.46
N PRO A 243 -8.47 -20.12 -19.21
CA PRO A 243 -9.90 -19.99 -19.47
C PRO A 243 -10.57 -19.04 -18.47
N TYR A 244 -11.65 -18.39 -18.90
CA TYR A 244 -12.50 -17.63 -18.00
C TYR A 244 -13.58 -18.50 -17.36
N TYR A 245 -13.66 -18.48 -16.03
CA TYR A 245 -14.76 -19.06 -15.26
C TYR A 245 -15.45 -17.99 -14.42
N ASN A 246 -16.78 -18.06 -14.32
CA ASN A 246 -17.55 -17.16 -13.46
C ASN A 246 -18.20 -17.96 -12.33
N GLN A 247 -18.00 -17.56 -11.08
CA GLN A 247 -18.50 -18.26 -9.89
C GLN A 247 -20.04 -18.33 -9.85
N THR A 248 -20.73 -17.44 -10.56
CA THR A 248 -22.19 -17.38 -10.66
C THR A 248 -22.74 -18.26 -11.79
N ASP A 249 -21.88 -18.91 -12.58
CA ASP A 249 -22.30 -19.79 -13.67
C ASP A 249 -23.16 -20.96 -13.15
N LYS A 250 -24.30 -21.21 -13.80
CA LYS A 250 -25.27 -22.24 -13.41
C LYS A 250 -24.68 -23.66 -13.29
N ARG A 251 -23.56 -23.95 -13.96
CA ARG A 251 -22.89 -25.25 -13.90
C ARG A 251 -22.41 -25.61 -12.50
N TRP A 252 -22.02 -24.62 -11.70
CA TRP A 252 -21.46 -24.84 -10.36
C TRP A 252 -21.95 -23.85 -9.30
N GLY A 253 -22.50 -22.70 -9.67
CA GLY A 253 -22.85 -21.63 -8.73
C GLY A 253 -23.81 -22.06 -7.61
N SER A 254 -24.70 -23.02 -7.89
CA SER A 254 -25.63 -23.58 -6.89
C SER A 254 -25.04 -24.72 -6.03
N LEU A 255 -23.84 -25.20 -6.36
CA LEU A 255 -23.15 -26.25 -5.62
C LEU A 255 -22.59 -25.72 -4.29
N PRO A 256 -22.47 -26.58 -3.28
CA PRO A 256 -22.03 -26.17 -1.95
C PRO A 256 -20.56 -25.79 -1.92
N TYR A 257 -20.24 -24.81 -1.07
CA TYR A 257 -18.88 -24.49 -0.63
C TYR A 257 -18.92 -24.19 0.87
N GLY A 258 -18.70 -25.23 1.68
CA GLY A 258 -18.98 -25.22 3.11
C GLY A 258 -20.47 -24.99 3.40
N SER A 259 -20.76 -24.09 4.35
CA SER A 259 -22.15 -23.67 4.64
C SER A 259 -22.79 -22.77 3.58
N SER A 260 -22.02 -22.36 2.55
CA SER A 260 -22.44 -21.42 1.50
C SER A 260 -22.48 -22.09 0.11
N THR A 261 -22.66 -21.31 -0.96
CA THR A 261 -22.57 -21.79 -2.35
C THR A 261 -21.37 -21.20 -3.06
N ILE A 262 -20.96 -21.79 -4.18
CA ILE A 262 -19.90 -21.24 -5.04
C ILE A 262 -20.30 -19.86 -5.57
N LEU A 263 -21.58 -19.63 -5.87
CA LEU A 263 -22.08 -18.32 -6.30
C LEU A 263 -21.78 -17.24 -5.26
N SER A 264 -22.05 -17.52 -3.98
CA SER A 264 -21.94 -16.51 -2.91
C SER A 264 -20.52 -16.35 -2.35
N ALA A 265 -19.70 -17.40 -2.38
CA ALA A 265 -18.43 -17.44 -1.65
C ALA A 265 -17.24 -18.05 -2.43
N GLY A 266 -17.43 -18.35 -3.71
CA GLY A 266 -16.51 -19.15 -4.53
C GLY A 266 -15.45 -18.37 -5.29
N CYS A 267 -15.16 -17.11 -4.95
CA CYS A 267 -14.18 -16.30 -5.69
C CYS A 267 -12.77 -16.91 -5.69
N GLY A 268 -12.33 -17.45 -4.55
CA GLY A 268 -11.05 -18.16 -4.42
C GLY A 268 -10.97 -19.42 -5.30
N PRO A 269 -11.85 -20.42 -5.12
CA PRO A 269 -11.84 -21.65 -5.93
C PRO A 269 -12.00 -21.39 -7.42
N THR A 270 -12.84 -20.41 -7.78
CA THR A 270 -13.05 -20.05 -9.20
C THR A 270 -11.79 -19.42 -9.80
N SER A 271 -11.11 -18.52 -9.08
CA SER A 271 -9.85 -17.91 -9.52
C SER A 271 -8.74 -18.95 -9.68
N LEU A 272 -8.57 -19.84 -8.70
CA LEU A 272 -7.57 -20.90 -8.77
C LEU A 272 -7.89 -21.93 -9.87
N ALA A 273 -9.18 -22.26 -10.09
CA ALA A 273 -9.58 -23.15 -11.19
C ALA A 273 -9.21 -22.58 -12.56
N MET A 274 -9.35 -21.27 -12.79
CA MET A 274 -8.92 -20.66 -14.06
C MET A 274 -7.43 -20.87 -14.30
N VAL A 275 -6.60 -20.59 -13.29
CA VAL A 275 -5.14 -20.74 -13.37
C VAL A 275 -4.73 -22.19 -13.60
N VAL A 276 -5.23 -23.11 -12.78
CA VAL A 276 -4.91 -24.55 -12.90
C VAL A 276 -5.40 -25.11 -14.24
N SER A 277 -6.57 -24.68 -14.69
CA SER A 277 -7.14 -25.13 -15.96
C SER A 277 -6.35 -24.68 -17.18
N GLY A 278 -5.70 -23.51 -17.11
CA GLY A 278 -4.85 -23.04 -18.21
C GLY A 278 -3.43 -23.58 -18.18
N LEU A 279 -2.87 -23.80 -16.99
CA LEU A 279 -1.46 -24.19 -16.84
C LEU A 279 -1.22 -25.70 -16.70
N VAL A 280 -2.20 -26.47 -16.20
CA VAL A 280 -2.00 -27.87 -15.80
C VAL A 280 -2.99 -28.82 -16.47
N ASP A 281 -4.30 -28.68 -16.18
CA ASP A 281 -5.33 -29.61 -16.66
C ASP A 281 -6.64 -28.87 -16.93
N ASN A 282 -7.01 -28.81 -18.21
CA ASN A 282 -8.21 -28.11 -18.69
C ASN A 282 -9.55 -28.68 -18.20
N LYS A 283 -9.53 -29.77 -17.43
CA LYS A 283 -10.70 -30.36 -16.78
C LYS A 283 -10.96 -29.82 -15.38
N VAL A 284 -10.04 -29.04 -14.80
CA VAL A 284 -10.22 -28.48 -13.46
C VAL A 284 -11.23 -27.33 -13.50
N THR A 285 -12.36 -27.54 -12.83
CA THR A 285 -13.48 -26.58 -12.75
C THR A 285 -13.65 -26.02 -11.34
N PRO A 286 -14.38 -24.90 -11.17
CA PRO A 286 -14.57 -24.28 -9.85
C PRO A 286 -15.14 -25.19 -8.77
N ASP A 287 -16.03 -26.13 -9.13
CA ASP A 287 -16.61 -27.10 -8.20
C ASP A 287 -15.59 -28.12 -7.68
N ILE A 288 -14.67 -28.56 -8.54
CA ILE A 288 -13.58 -29.47 -8.15
C ILE A 288 -12.65 -28.77 -7.15
N VAL A 289 -12.28 -27.52 -7.42
CA VAL A 289 -11.41 -26.74 -6.53
C VAL A 289 -12.14 -26.38 -5.23
N ALA A 290 -13.44 -26.08 -5.28
CA ALA A 290 -14.23 -25.75 -4.10
C ALA A 290 -14.36 -26.95 -3.15
N ASP A 291 -14.65 -28.13 -3.69
CA ASP A 291 -14.72 -29.38 -2.92
C ASP A 291 -13.35 -29.74 -2.31
N TRP A 292 -12.27 -29.62 -3.10
CA TRP A 292 -10.92 -29.83 -2.56
C TRP A 292 -10.57 -28.81 -1.47
N SER A 293 -10.85 -27.52 -1.69
CA SER A 293 -10.61 -26.45 -0.71
C SER A 293 -11.32 -26.72 0.62
N TYR A 294 -12.59 -27.11 0.55
CA TYR A 294 -13.38 -27.45 1.73
C TYR A 294 -12.79 -28.64 2.50
N ARG A 295 -12.49 -29.75 1.80
CA ARG A 295 -11.97 -30.97 2.41
C ARG A 295 -10.58 -30.81 3.03
N ASN A 296 -9.81 -29.81 2.61
CA ASN A 296 -8.44 -29.55 3.08
C ASN A 296 -8.35 -28.32 4.01
N GLY A 297 -9.48 -27.79 4.49
CA GLY A 297 -9.47 -26.73 5.52
C GLY A 297 -9.17 -25.32 4.99
N HIS A 298 -9.32 -25.09 3.69
CA HIS A 298 -9.10 -23.77 3.06
C HIS A 298 -10.39 -22.95 2.88
N ARG A 299 -11.53 -23.50 3.31
CA ARG A 299 -12.80 -22.78 3.39
C ARG A 299 -12.83 -21.88 4.64
N ALA A 300 -13.04 -20.58 4.44
CA ALA A 300 -13.27 -19.62 5.51
C ALA A 300 -14.78 -19.38 5.69
N GLU A 301 -15.38 -20.04 6.69
CA GLU A 301 -16.83 -19.97 6.90
C GLU A 301 -17.34 -18.53 7.04
N GLY A 302 -18.47 -18.24 6.37
CA GLY A 302 -19.07 -16.89 6.33
C GLY A 302 -18.42 -15.86 5.39
N THR A 303 -17.19 -16.06 4.90
CA THR A 303 -16.46 -15.03 4.13
C THR A 303 -15.94 -15.50 2.77
N GLY A 304 -15.53 -16.76 2.62
CA GLY A 304 -15.03 -17.27 1.34
C GLY A 304 -13.95 -18.33 1.52
N SER A 305 -12.72 -18.01 1.12
CA SER A 305 -11.58 -18.92 1.24
C SER A 305 -10.48 -18.26 2.06
N TYR A 306 -9.75 -19.06 2.82
CA TYR A 306 -8.49 -18.61 3.39
C TYR A 306 -7.47 -18.37 2.27
N TRP A 307 -6.56 -17.42 2.49
CA TRP A 307 -5.49 -17.12 1.54
C TRP A 307 -4.56 -18.31 1.28
N SER A 308 -4.46 -19.24 2.24
CA SER A 308 -3.72 -20.50 2.09
C SER A 308 -4.18 -21.33 0.90
N LEU A 309 -5.43 -21.19 0.43
CA LEU A 309 -5.91 -21.84 -0.78
C LEU A 309 -5.02 -21.54 -2.00
N MET A 310 -4.53 -20.30 -2.14
CA MET A 310 -3.72 -19.92 -3.30
C MET A 310 -2.36 -20.63 -3.28
N THR A 311 -1.73 -20.67 -2.10
CA THR A 311 -0.43 -21.31 -1.91
C THR A 311 -0.53 -22.83 -1.98
N ASP A 312 -1.41 -23.43 -1.18
CA ASP A 312 -1.47 -24.87 -0.98
C ASP A 312 -2.23 -25.55 -2.11
N GLY A 313 -3.29 -24.91 -2.61
CA GLY A 313 -4.02 -25.38 -3.79
C GLY A 313 -3.16 -25.35 -5.04
N GLY A 314 -2.43 -24.26 -5.29
CA GLY A 314 -1.51 -24.21 -6.44
C GLY A 314 -0.45 -25.31 -6.38
N LYS A 315 0.19 -25.50 -5.21
CA LYS A 315 1.16 -26.60 -4.99
C LYS A 315 0.56 -27.98 -5.16
N TYR A 316 -0.67 -28.21 -4.69
CA TYR A 316 -1.38 -29.48 -4.85
C TYR A 316 -1.56 -29.85 -6.33
N TYR A 317 -1.87 -28.87 -7.18
CA TYR A 317 -1.97 -29.07 -8.63
C TYR A 317 -0.61 -29.07 -9.35
N GLY A 318 0.51 -29.08 -8.62
CA GLY A 318 1.85 -29.16 -9.18
C GLY A 318 2.46 -27.85 -9.65
N LEU A 319 1.82 -26.70 -9.34
CA LEU A 319 2.34 -25.38 -9.70
C LEU A 319 3.38 -24.90 -8.69
N ASN A 320 4.39 -24.20 -9.17
CA ASN A 320 5.23 -23.36 -8.33
C ASN A 320 4.49 -22.06 -8.03
N VAL A 321 4.28 -21.78 -6.74
CA VAL A 321 3.53 -20.62 -6.26
C VAL A 321 4.44 -19.70 -5.48
N GLU A 322 4.51 -18.44 -5.92
CA GLU A 322 5.29 -17.39 -5.28
C GLU A 322 4.36 -16.28 -4.80
N ALA A 323 4.34 -16.02 -3.49
CA ALA A 323 3.59 -14.91 -2.93
C ALA A 323 4.38 -13.61 -3.11
N ILE A 324 3.77 -12.62 -3.74
CA ILE A 324 4.41 -11.35 -4.09
C ILE A 324 3.82 -10.22 -3.25
N SER A 325 4.74 -9.43 -2.69
CA SER A 325 4.38 -8.25 -1.91
C SER A 325 3.79 -7.16 -2.81
N ARG A 326 2.91 -6.33 -2.25
CA ARG A 326 2.49 -5.07 -2.88
C ARG A 326 3.69 -4.15 -3.20
N ARG A 327 4.86 -4.41 -2.59
CA ARG A 327 6.12 -3.70 -2.80
C ARG A 327 6.86 -4.10 -4.09
N ASN A 328 6.44 -5.18 -4.76
CA ASN A 328 7.09 -5.67 -5.96
C ASN A 328 6.13 -5.74 -7.18
N PRO A 329 5.50 -4.62 -7.58
CA PRO A 329 4.64 -4.59 -8.76
C PRO A 329 5.37 -4.97 -10.06
N ASN A 330 6.70 -4.78 -10.12
CA ASN A 330 7.52 -5.22 -11.24
C ASN A 330 7.58 -6.74 -11.35
N ASP A 331 7.56 -7.47 -10.23
CA ASP A 331 7.51 -8.94 -10.28
C ASP A 331 6.16 -9.41 -10.83
N ILE A 332 5.08 -8.67 -10.54
CA ILE A 332 3.74 -8.90 -11.11
C ILE A 332 3.77 -8.64 -12.62
N LEU A 333 4.25 -7.47 -13.04
CA LEU A 333 4.32 -7.10 -14.46
C LEU A 333 5.20 -8.06 -15.26
N LYS A 334 6.37 -8.39 -14.73
CA LYS A 334 7.29 -9.35 -15.32
C LYS A 334 6.66 -10.73 -15.43
N ALA A 335 5.96 -11.19 -14.37
CA ALA A 335 5.23 -12.44 -14.44
C ALA A 335 4.19 -12.41 -15.57
N LEU A 336 3.39 -11.34 -15.64
CA LEU A 336 2.36 -11.19 -16.66
C LEU A 336 2.94 -11.10 -18.08
N SER A 337 4.07 -10.41 -18.26
CA SER A 337 4.77 -10.33 -19.54
C SER A 337 5.40 -11.66 -19.95
N ASP A 338 5.86 -12.44 -18.97
CA ASP A 338 6.38 -13.79 -19.18
C ASP A 338 5.27 -14.83 -19.40
N GLY A 339 3.99 -14.42 -19.36
CA GLY A 339 2.84 -15.29 -19.55
C GLY A 339 2.45 -16.10 -18.30
N TYR A 340 2.86 -15.67 -17.12
CA TYR A 340 2.48 -16.28 -15.84
C TYR A 340 1.32 -15.51 -15.19
N PRO A 341 0.19 -16.18 -14.88
CA PRO A 341 -0.96 -15.53 -14.28
C PRO A 341 -0.71 -15.25 -12.80
N VAL A 342 -1.33 -14.18 -12.31
CA VAL A 342 -1.24 -13.75 -10.91
C VAL A 342 -2.62 -13.71 -10.29
N ILE A 343 -2.86 -14.42 -9.19
CA ILE A 343 -4.08 -14.23 -8.40
C ILE A 343 -3.83 -13.13 -7.38
N VAL A 344 -4.79 -12.24 -7.20
CA VAL A 344 -4.72 -11.17 -6.19
C VAL A 344 -5.95 -11.20 -5.27
N ALA A 345 -5.69 -11.03 -3.97
CA ALA A 345 -6.70 -10.75 -2.96
C ALA A 345 -6.99 -9.24 -2.92
N MET A 346 -8.18 -8.85 -3.33
CA MET A 346 -8.69 -7.48 -3.32
C MET A 346 -9.36 -7.14 -1.99
N GLY A 347 -9.23 -5.88 -1.59
CA GLY A 347 -10.06 -5.20 -0.61
C GLY A 347 -11.13 -4.34 -1.29
N LYS A 348 -11.72 -3.41 -0.52
CA LYS A 348 -12.82 -2.57 -0.98
C LYS A 348 -12.38 -1.62 -2.12
N GLY A 349 -13.18 -1.58 -3.19
CA GLY A 349 -12.94 -0.77 -4.37
C GLY A 349 -13.90 -1.09 -5.52
N GLN A 350 -13.47 -0.86 -6.76
CA GLN A 350 -14.23 -1.15 -7.98
C GLN A 350 -14.52 -2.64 -8.19
N PHE A 351 -13.64 -3.52 -7.69
CA PHE A 351 -13.85 -4.97 -7.83
C PHE A 351 -14.85 -5.54 -6.81
N THR A 352 -14.93 -4.96 -5.61
CA THR A 352 -15.73 -5.50 -4.50
C THR A 352 -15.95 -4.48 -3.38
N ASN A 353 -16.99 -4.66 -2.57
CA ASN A 353 -17.19 -3.88 -1.33
C ASN A 353 -16.51 -4.50 -0.10
N GLY A 354 -15.87 -5.67 -0.24
CA GLY A 354 -15.23 -6.42 0.85
C GLY A 354 -13.97 -7.15 0.35
N GLY A 355 -13.77 -8.40 0.77
CA GLY A 355 -12.71 -9.26 0.22
C GLY A 355 -13.12 -9.89 -1.12
N HIS A 356 -12.20 -10.03 -2.07
CA HIS A 356 -12.45 -10.72 -3.34
C HIS A 356 -11.17 -11.28 -3.96
N PHE A 357 -11.26 -12.32 -4.78
CA PHE A 357 -10.14 -12.82 -5.56
C PHE A 357 -10.39 -12.59 -7.05
N ILE A 358 -9.38 -12.09 -7.74
CA ILE A 358 -9.37 -11.94 -9.20
C ILE A 358 -8.05 -12.48 -9.76
N VAL A 359 -8.03 -12.77 -11.06
CA VAL A 359 -6.83 -13.23 -11.78
C VAL A 359 -6.35 -12.16 -12.73
N LEU A 360 -5.09 -11.76 -12.62
CA LEU A 360 -4.37 -10.98 -13.62
C LEU A 360 -3.78 -11.97 -14.62
N ARG A 361 -4.12 -11.81 -15.90
CA ARG A 361 -3.87 -12.84 -16.94
C ARG A 361 -2.94 -12.38 -18.06
N GLY A 362 -2.59 -11.10 -18.08
CA GLY A 362 -1.67 -10.53 -19.06
C GLY A 362 -1.54 -9.03 -18.91
N VAL A 363 -0.61 -8.47 -19.68
CA VAL A 363 -0.38 -7.03 -19.84
C VAL A 363 -0.43 -6.71 -21.34
N THR A 364 -1.13 -5.64 -21.72
CA THR A 364 -1.22 -5.17 -23.11
C THR A 364 0.04 -4.43 -23.54
N GLU A 365 0.18 -4.14 -24.83
CA GLU A 365 1.31 -3.34 -25.36
C GLU A 365 1.33 -1.92 -24.75
N GLU A 366 0.16 -1.39 -24.42
CA GLU A 366 -0.03 -0.10 -23.75
C GLU A 366 0.11 -0.17 -22.23
N GLY A 367 0.55 -1.30 -21.68
CA GLY A 367 0.80 -1.47 -20.25
C GLY A 367 -0.46 -1.69 -19.39
N LYS A 368 -1.63 -1.93 -20.00
CA LYS A 368 -2.86 -2.21 -19.27
C LYS A 368 -2.93 -3.67 -18.82
N ILE A 369 -3.53 -3.91 -17.66
CA ILE A 369 -3.70 -5.24 -17.09
C ILE A 369 -5.00 -5.86 -17.55
N LEU A 370 -4.88 -7.08 -18.06
CA LEU A 370 -5.99 -7.90 -18.46
C LEU A 370 -6.42 -8.75 -17.27
N VAL A 371 -7.70 -8.67 -16.90
CA VAL A 371 -8.24 -9.30 -15.68
C VAL A 371 -9.27 -10.37 -16.03
N HIS A 372 -9.31 -11.42 -15.21
CA HIS A 372 -10.44 -12.31 -15.05
C HIS A 372 -11.00 -12.17 -13.64
N ASP A 373 -12.10 -11.47 -13.52
CA ASP A 373 -12.85 -11.34 -12.28
C ASP A 373 -13.84 -12.49 -12.15
N SER A 374 -13.66 -13.31 -11.11
CA SER A 374 -14.47 -14.50 -10.87
C SER A 374 -15.97 -14.21 -10.68
N ALA A 375 -16.36 -12.98 -10.37
CA ALA A 375 -17.74 -12.56 -10.15
C ALA A 375 -18.31 -11.68 -11.27
N SER A 376 -17.49 -11.20 -12.22
CA SER A 376 -17.96 -10.24 -13.23
C SER A 376 -17.33 -10.42 -14.61
N VAL A 377 -18.19 -10.76 -15.58
CA VAL A 377 -17.81 -10.77 -17.00
C VAL A 377 -17.50 -9.35 -17.48
N GLU A 378 -18.28 -8.37 -17.03
CA GLU A 378 -18.12 -6.98 -17.44
C GLU A 378 -16.74 -6.44 -17.03
N ARG A 379 -16.30 -6.69 -15.79
CA ARG A 379 -14.96 -6.29 -15.34
C ARG A 379 -13.84 -7.08 -16.02
N SER A 380 -14.11 -8.32 -16.43
CA SER A 380 -13.15 -9.16 -17.17
C SER A 380 -12.95 -8.72 -18.62
N ASN A 381 -13.93 -8.01 -19.19
CA ASN A 381 -13.87 -7.44 -20.56
C ASN A 381 -13.30 -6.02 -20.59
N LYS A 382 -12.80 -5.52 -19.45
CA LYS A 382 -12.13 -4.21 -19.34
C LYS A 382 -10.63 -4.41 -19.15
N GLU A 383 -9.89 -3.44 -19.66
CA GLU A 383 -8.48 -3.23 -19.37
C GLU A 383 -8.37 -2.36 -18.12
N TRP A 384 -7.43 -2.70 -17.25
CA TRP A 384 -7.27 -2.06 -15.95
C TRP A 384 -5.89 -1.45 -15.81
N ASP A 385 -5.84 -0.25 -15.24
CA ASP A 385 -4.58 0.27 -14.74
C ASP A 385 -4.08 -0.58 -13.57
N LEU A 386 -2.80 -0.97 -13.61
CA LEU A 386 -2.18 -1.70 -12.51
C LEU A 386 -2.34 -0.93 -11.20
N SER A 387 -2.29 0.40 -11.24
CA SER A 387 -2.49 1.27 -10.07
C SER A 387 -3.83 1.04 -9.37
N ILE A 388 -4.92 0.84 -10.11
CA ILE A 388 -6.23 0.54 -9.53
C ILE A 388 -6.16 -0.79 -8.76
N ILE A 389 -5.56 -1.81 -9.38
CA ILE A 389 -5.41 -3.14 -8.76
C ILE A 389 -4.52 -3.06 -7.52
N MET A 390 -3.41 -2.32 -7.58
CA MET A 390 -2.51 -2.14 -6.45
C MET A 390 -3.17 -1.39 -5.30
N ASN A 391 -3.90 -0.31 -5.59
CA ASN A 391 -4.59 0.51 -4.59
C ASN A 391 -5.72 -0.26 -3.90
N GLU A 392 -6.45 -1.06 -4.66
CA GLU A 392 -7.57 -1.84 -4.15
C GLU A 392 -7.17 -3.22 -3.64
N SER A 393 -5.93 -3.68 -3.86
CA SER A 393 -5.43 -4.93 -3.28
C SER A 393 -5.40 -4.87 -1.75
N SER A 394 -5.68 -6.00 -1.10
CA SER A 394 -5.78 -6.06 0.35
C SER A 394 -4.43 -5.82 1.02
N LYS A 395 -4.41 -4.92 2.00
CA LYS A 395 -3.20 -4.51 2.74
C LYS A 395 -2.75 -5.54 3.79
N ILE A 396 -3.63 -6.47 4.17
CA ILE A 396 -3.39 -7.47 5.23
C ILE A 396 -3.45 -8.91 4.71
N ALA A 397 -3.87 -9.12 3.46
CA ALA A 397 -4.07 -10.45 2.93
C ALA A 397 -2.79 -11.13 2.48
N GLY A 398 -2.88 -12.46 2.44
CA GLY A 398 -1.87 -13.34 1.89
C GLY A 398 -0.74 -13.67 2.85
N VAL A 399 0.42 -14.05 2.29
CA VAL A 399 1.56 -14.51 3.08
C VAL A 399 2.35 -13.29 3.54
N ASN A 400 2.37 -13.02 4.85
CA ASN A 400 3.04 -11.86 5.44
C ASN A 400 2.59 -10.51 4.82
N GLY A 401 1.29 -10.36 4.52
CA GLY A 401 0.75 -9.15 3.89
C GLY A 401 1.06 -9.02 2.39
N SER A 402 1.39 -10.13 1.73
CA SER A 402 1.60 -10.24 0.28
C SER A 402 0.35 -10.79 -0.40
N PRO A 403 -0.54 -9.95 -0.97
CA PRO A 403 -1.85 -10.37 -1.46
C PRO A 403 -1.81 -10.91 -2.90
N PHE A 404 -0.64 -11.07 -3.51
CA PHE A 404 -0.48 -11.56 -4.87
C PHE A 404 0.18 -12.93 -4.87
N TRP A 405 -0.20 -13.80 -5.81
CA TRP A 405 0.41 -15.11 -6.02
C TRP A 405 0.69 -15.31 -7.50
N ILE A 406 1.97 -15.43 -7.87
CA ILE A 406 2.39 -15.82 -9.22
C ILE A 406 2.36 -17.35 -9.31
N PHE A 407 1.80 -17.88 -10.40
CA PHE A 407 1.74 -19.31 -10.67
C PHE A 407 2.58 -19.68 -11.89
N ARG A 408 3.43 -20.69 -11.73
CA ARG A 408 4.29 -21.22 -12.80
C ARG A 408 4.15 -22.74 -12.91
N PRO A 409 4.15 -23.32 -14.13
CA PRO A 409 4.08 -24.76 -14.35
C PRO A 409 5.33 -25.53 -13.92
#